data_AF-A0A7K0VRD9-F1
#
_entry.id   AF-A0A7K0VRD9-F1
#
_cell.length_a   1.000
_cell.length_b   1.000
_cell.length_c   1.000
_cell.angle_alpha   90.00
_cell.angle_beta   90.00
_cell.angle_gamma   90.00
#
_symmetry.space_group_name_H-M   'P 1'
#
loop_
_entity.id
_entity.type
_entity.pdbx_description
1 polymer ?
#
loop_
_entity_poly.entity_id
_entity_poly.type
_entity_poly.pdbx_seq_one_letter_code
_entity_poly.pdbx_strand_id
1 'polypeptide(L)'
;PQGAQVTPVETADQMQDALEEFFEDSDVLVMCAAVADAKPRNLSEMKIKKKDLHSIELVANPDLLATISHNRKAGQIIVGFAAETSNLELHAQNKLDEKGLDMIFVNDVSGGAIFGSDQTHGRFLFKDAPGIEIAPTSKDTLAHELLNQVRNRLS
;
A
#
# COMPACT_ATOMS: atom_id res chain seq x y z
N PRO A 1 -2.67 -5.90 16.51
CA PRO A 1 -2.60 -4.93 17.63
C PRO A 1 -3.67 -5.25 18.67
N GLN A 2 -3.43 -4.99 19.95
CA GLN A 2 -4.46 -5.19 20.97
C GLN A 2 -5.64 -4.25 20.69
N GLY A 3 -6.87 -4.78 20.70
CA GLY A 3 -8.08 -4.01 20.46
C GLY A 3 -8.42 -3.73 18.99
N ALA A 4 -7.59 -4.16 18.03
CA ALA A 4 -7.93 -4.07 16.61
C ALA A 4 -8.91 -5.19 16.20
N GLN A 5 -9.93 -4.84 15.42
CA GLN A 5 -10.70 -5.82 14.66
C GLN A 5 -9.84 -6.32 13.50
N VAL A 6 -9.88 -7.62 13.25
CA VAL A 6 -9.05 -8.27 12.21
C VAL A 6 -9.95 -9.01 11.23
N THR A 7 -9.86 -8.63 9.96
CA THR A 7 -10.49 -9.32 8.84
C THR A 7 -9.40 -10.01 8.01
N PRO A 8 -9.28 -11.35 8.05
CA PRO A 8 -8.27 -12.04 7.27
C PRO A 8 -8.66 -12.08 5.79
N VAL A 9 -7.69 -11.78 4.91
CA VAL A 9 -7.83 -11.88 3.46
C VAL A 9 -6.60 -12.58 2.88
N GLU A 10 -6.77 -13.32 1.78
CA GLU A 10 -5.71 -14.07 1.12
C GLU A 10 -5.42 -13.57 -0.31
N THR A 11 -6.43 -13.00 -0.98
CA THR A 11 -6.33 -12.56 -2.37
C THR A 11 -6.55 -11.06 -2.51
N ALA A 12 -6.09 -10.49 -3.62
CA ALA A 12 -6.34 -9.09 -3.95
C ALA A 12 -7.84 -8.79 -4.09
N ASP A 13 -8.63 -9.75 -4.61
CA ASP A 13 -10.09 -9.61 -4.73
C ASP A 13 -10.75 -9.55 -3.35
N GLN A 14 -10.39 -10.46 -2.44
CA GLN A 14 -10.90 -10.41 -1.05
C GLN A 14 -10.48 -9.13 -0.32
N MET A 15 -9.28 -8.60 -0.61
CA MET A 15 -8.85 -7.32 -0.07
C MET A 15 -9.67 -6.17 -0.64
N GLN A 16 -10.00 -6.18 -1.94
CA GLN A 16 -10.90 -5.20 -2.56
C GLN A 16 -12.26 -5.21 -1.87
N ASP A 17 -12.88 -6.39 -1.71
CA ASP A 17 -14.19 -6.52 -1.06
C ASP A 17 -14.17 -5.95 0.37
N ALA A 18 -13.13 -6.27 1.15
CA ALA A 18 -12.97 -5.76 2.52
C ALA A 18 -12.77 -4.23 2.53
N LEU A 19 -12.01 -3.68 1.58
CA LEU A 19 -11.83 -2.23 1.47
C LEU A 19 -13.16 -1.55 1.15
N GLU A 20 -13.97 -2.10 0.25
CA GLU A 20 -15.29 -1.56 -0.08
C GLU A 20 -16.25 -1.62 1.10
N GLU A 21 -16.21 -2.71 1.89
CA GLU A 21 -17.05 -2.87 3.08
C GLU A 21 -16.71 -1.86 4.18
N PHE A 22 -15.42 -1.67 4.49
CA PHE A 22 -15.01 -0.91 5.69
C PHE A 22 -14.62 0.53 5.42
N PHE A 23 -14.17 0.87 4.20
CA PHE A 23 -13.66 2.22 3.96
C PHE A 23 -14.77 3.26 3.98
N GLU A 24 -16.01 2.90 3.64
CA GLU A 24 -17.13 3.83 3.67
C GLU A 24 -17.36 4.46 5.06
N ASP A 25 -17.07 3.70 6.12
CA ASP A 25 -17.24 4.08 7.52
C ASP A 25 -15.92 4.49 8.21
N SER A 26 -14.83 4.62 7.45
CA SER A 26 -13.50 4.95 7.96
C SER A 26 -13.09 6.38 7.61
N ASP A 27 -12.44 7.11 8.52
CA ASP A 27 -11.86 8.42 8.23
C ASP A 27 -10.52 8.32 7.46
N VAL A 28 -9.78 7.23 7.68
CA VAL A 28 -8.42 7.03 7.16
C VAL A 28 -8.23 5.61 6.68
N LEU A 29 -7.64 5.48 5.49
CA LEU A 29 -7.11 4.22 4.96
C LEU A 29 -5.58 4.28 4.87
N VAL A 30 -4.90 3.30 5.46
CA VAL A 30 -3.44 3.15 5.36
C VAL A 30 -3.11 1.83 4.62
N MET A 31 -2.81 1.93 3.33
CA MET A 31 -2.51 0.78 2.47
C MET A 31 -1.03 0.38 2.52
N CYS A 32 -0.67 -0.30 3.62
CA CYS A 32 0.67 -0.86 3.83
C CYS A 32 0.89 -2.25 3.21
N ALA A 33 -0.17 -2.91 2.74
CA ALA A 33 -0.08 -4.28 2.26
C ALA A 33 0.68 -4.37 0.93
N ALA A 34 1.58 -5.35 0.81
CA ALA A 34 2.23 -5.69 -0.46
C ALA A 34 1.30 -6.55 -1.32
N VAL A 35 0.31 -5.91 -1.93
CA VAL A 35 -0.67 -6.58 -2.81
C VAL A 35 0.02 -6.97 -4.12
N ALA A 36 -0.18 -8.21 -4.56
CA ALA A 36 0.39 -8.69 -5.82
C ALA A 36 -0.26 -7.95 -7.01
N ASP A 37 0.54 -7.56 -8.00
CA ASP A 37 0.03 -6.88 -9.21
C ASP A 37 -0.75 -7.81 -10.15
N ALA A 38 -0.57 -9.12 -10.03
CA ALA A 38 -1.18 -10.12 -10.90
C ALA A 38 -1.54 -11.40 -10.15
N LYS A 39 -2.52 -12.13 -10.69
CA LYS A 39 -2.96 -13.45 -10.23
C LYS A 39 -2.96 -14.47 -11.37
N PRO A 40 -2.89 -15.78 -11.07
CA PRO A 40 -3.08 -16.81 -12.09
C PRO A 40 -4.43 -16.63 -12.80
N ARG A 41 -4.42 -16.69 -14.13
CA ARG A 41 -5.62 -16.62 -14.96
C ARG A 41 -6.62 -17.73 -14.62
N ASN A 42 -6.09 -18.93 -14.38
CA ASN A 42 -6.86 -20.12 -14.04
C ASN A 42 -6.38 -20.66 -12.70
N LEU A 43 -7.28 -20.70 -11.71
CA LEU A 43 -7.03 -21.32 -10.42
C LEU A 43 -7.37 -22.82 -10.52
N SER A 44 -6.49 -23.67 -9.97
CA SER A 44 -6.71 -25.12 -9.93
C SER A 44 -7.14 -25.54 -8.53
N GLU A 45 -8.27 -26.24 -8.43
CA GLU A 45 -8.74 -26.81 -7.16
C GLU A 45 -7.89 -27.99 -6.67
N MET A 46 -7.12 -28.61 -7.59
CA MET A 46 -6.23 -29.72 -7.28
C MET A 46 -4.77 -29.34 -7.50
N LYS A 47 -3.88 -29.99 -6.75
CA LYS A 47 -2.43 -29.86 -6.94
C LYS A 47 -2.04 -30.24 -8.38
N ILE A 48 -1.50 -29.28 -9.12
CA ILE A 48 -0.93 -29.52 -10.46
C ILE A 48 0.30 -30.42 -10.31
N LYS A 49 0.31 -31.55 -11.03
CA LYS A 49 1.47 -32.46 -11.01
C LYS A 49 2.63 -31.82 -11.76
N LYS A 50 3.86 -32.03 -11.30
CA LYS A 50 5.07 -31.42 -11.88
C LYS A 50 5.21 -31.65 -13.38
N LYS A 51 4.78 -32.82 -13.88
CA LYS A 51 4.82 -33.16 -15.32
C LYS A 51 3.87 -32.35 -16.20
N ASP A 52 2.81 -31.79 -15.59
CA ASP A 52 1.76 -31.02 -16.26
C ASP A 52 1.97 -29.50 -16.05
N LEU A 53 3.03 -29.12 -15.32
CA LEU A 53 3.38 -27.73 -15.02
C LEU A 53 4.26 -27.15 -16.13
N HIS A 54 3.64 -26.59 -17.16
CA HIS A 54 4.33 -25.99 -18.32
C HIS A 54 4.46 -24.48 -18.22
N SER A 55 3.40 -23.79 -17.84
CA SER A 55 3.34 -22.34 -17.68
C SER A 55 2.28 -21.94 -16.64
N ILE A 56 2.39 -20.73 -16.10
CA ILE A 56 1.34 -20.08 -15.31
C ILE A 56 0.98 -18.80 -16.05
N GLU A 57 -0.19 -18.77 -16.68
CA GLU A 57 -0.71 -17.55 -17.28
C GLU A 57 -1.19 -16.61 -16.17
N LEU A 58 -0.77 -15.35 -16.23
CA LEU A 58 -1.15 -14.32 -15.25
C LEU A 58 -2.11 -13.32 -15.88
N VAL A 59 -3.01 -12.78 -15.06
CA VAL A 59 -3.85 -11.63 -15.36
C VAL A 59 -3.63 -10.58 -14.28
N ALA A 60 -3.78 -9.30 -14.62
CA ALA A 60 -3.65 -8.21 -13.66
C ALA A 60 -4.69 -8.34 -12.55
N ASN A 61 -4.30 -7.99 -11.33
CA ASN A 61 -5.23 -7.77 -10.23
C ASN A 61 -5.92 -6.40 -10.40
N PRO A 62 -7.08 -6.20 -9.75
CA PRO A 62 -7.69 -4.88 -9.70
C PRO A 62 -6.76 -3.86 -9.06
N ASP A 63 -6.90 -2.60 -9.46
CA ASP A 63 -6.17 -1.48 -8.87
C ASP A 63 -6.93 -0.98 -7.64
N LEU A 64 -6.62 -1.56 -6.48
CA LEU A 64 -7.38 -1.34 -5.24
C LEU A 64 -7.43 0.13 -4.84
N LEU A 65 -6.28 0.80 -4.87
CA LEU A 65 -6.17 2.19 -4.46
C LEU A 65 -6.93 3.13 -5.41
N ALA A 66 -6.81 2.93 -6.73
CA ALA A 66 -7.53 3.76 -7.70
C ALA A 66 -9.04 3.55 -7.60
N THR A 67 -9.49 2.31 -7.36
CA THR A 67 -10.92 1.99 -7.20
C THR A 67 -11.48 2.67 -5.95
N ILE A 68 -10.79 2.53 -4.82
CA ILE A 68 -11.22 3.10 -3.54
C ILE A 68 -11.15 4.64 -3.54
N SER A 69 -10.11 5.23 -4.12
CA SER A 69 -9.99 6.69 -4.17
C SER A 69 -11.04 7.36 -5.05
N HIS A 70 -11.57 6.66 -6.06
CA HIS A 70 -12.68 7.13 -6.87
C HIS A 70 -14.00 7.21 -6.07
N ASN A 71 -14.21 6.27 -5.15
CA ASN A 71 -15.44 6.14 -4.36
C ASN A 71 -15.38 6.87 -3.01
N ARG A 72 -14.26 7.54 -2.69
CA ARG A 72 -14.08 8.19 -1.37
C ARG A 72 -15.06 9.33 -1.13
N LYS A 73 -15.50 9.47 0.11
CA LYS A 73 -16.25 10.63 0.61
C LYS A 73 -15.31 11.80 0.90
N ALA A 74 -15.89 13.01 0.93
CA ALA A 74 -15.14 14.20 1.32
C ALA A 74 -14.64 14.07 2.77
N GLY A 75 -13.38 14.44 2.99
CA GLY A 75 -12.74 14.38 4.31
C GLY A 75 -12.01 13.07 4.61
N GLN A 76 -12.20 12.02 3.80
CA GLN A 76 -11.44 10.77 3.96
C GLN A 76 -10.02 10.90 3.43
N ILE A 77 -9.07 10.27 4.14
CA ILE A 77 -7.64 10.33 3.83
C ILE A 77 -7.16 8.94 3.38
N ILE A 78 -6.42 8.89 2.28
CA ILE A 78 -5.78 7.67 1.78
C ILE A 78 -4.26 7.80 1.82
N VAL A 79 -3.61 6.93 2.59
CA VAL A 79 -2.16 6.83 2.72
C VAL A 79 -1.65 5.59 2.00
N GLY A 80 -0.67 5.77 1.11
CA GLY A 80 0.00 4.67 0.42
C GLY A 80 1.44 4.45 0.86
N PHE A 81 2.00 3.34 0.41
CA PHE A 81 3.42 3.00 0.54
C PHE A 81 4.01 2.64 -0.82
N ALA A 82 5.26 3.03 -1.04
CA ALA A 82 6.03 2.64 -2.22
C ALA A 82 7.45 2.23 -1.83
N ALA A 83 7.91 1.14 -2.42
CA ALA A 83 9.29 0.70 -2.35
C ALA A 83 9.86 0.81 -3.76
N GLU A 84 10.82 1.70 -3.96
CA GLU A 84 11.41 1.97 -5.27
C GLU A 84 12.90 1.63 -5.26
N THR A 85 13.46 1.37 -6.44
CA THR A 85 14.90 1.09 -6.63
C THR A 85 15.61 2.16 -7.45
N SER A 86 14.85 3.12 -7.99
CA SER A 86 15.35 4.26 -8.76
C SER A 86 14.27 5.35 -8.82
N ASN A 87 14.68 6.61 -9.08
CA ASN A 87 13.77 7.74 -9.30
C ASN A 87 12.64 7.86 -8.26
N LEU A 88 12.97 7.65 -6.99
CA LEU A 88 12.03 7.56 -5.86
C LEU A 88 10.94 8.63 -5.88
N GLU A 89 11.34 9.90 -5.94
CA GLU A 89 10.42 11.03 -5.83
C GLU A 89 9.48 11.11 -7.04
N LEU A 90 9.99 10.89 -8.25
CA LEU A 90 9.18 10.91 -9.47
C LEU A 90 8.15 9.77 -9.49
N HIS A 91 8.58 8.54 -9.19
CA HIS A 91 7.68 7.38 -9.18
C HIS A 91 6.64 7.48 -8.07
N ALA A 92 7.05 7.91 -6.88
CA ALA A 92 6.13 8.10 -5.76
C ALA A 92 5.15 9.25 -6.01
N GLN A 93 5.57 10.35 -6.65
CA GLN A 93 4.67 11.43 -7.03
C GLN A 93 3.64 10.96 -8.07
N ASN A 94 4.08 10.24 -9.11
CA ASN A 94 3.16 9.67 -10.10
C ASN A 94 2.15 8.73 -9.42
N LYS A 95 2.60 7.86 -8.50
CA LYS A 95 1.71 6.95 -7.77
C LYS A 95 0.77 7.71 -6.84
N LEU A 96 1.21 8.79 -6.20
CA LEU A 96 0.35 9.65 -5.39
C LEU A 96 -0.80 10.23 -6.24
N ASP A 97 -0.48 10.76 -7.42
CA ASP A 97 -1.45 11.38 -8.32
C ASP A 97 -2.39 10.35 -8.97
N GLU A 98 -1.84 9.30 -9.59
CA GLU A 98 -2.59 8.26 -10.31
C GLU A 98 -3.53 7.48 -9.40
N LYS A 99 -3.12 7.22 -8.15
CA LYS A 99 -3.91 6.47 -7.18
C LYS A 99 -4.81 7.36 -6.32
N GLY A 100 -4.73 8.68 -6.50
CA GLY A 100 -5.54 9.65 -5.77
C GLY A 100 -5.23 9.73 -4.27
N LEU A 101 -3.99 9.45 -3.87
CA LEU A 101 -3.57 9.44 -2.47
C LEU A 101 -3.45 10.87 -1.92
N ASP A 102 -3.60 11.00 -0.61
CA ASP A 102 -3.35 12.26 0.11
C ASP A 102 -1.89 12.31 0.59
N MET A 103 -1.30 11.13 0.82
CA MET A 103 0.05 10.96 1.32
C MET A 103 0.63 9.61 0.87
N ILE A 104 1.93 9.57 0.58
CA ILE A 104 2.66 8.33 0.31
C ILE A 104 4.00 8.34 1.05
N PHE A 105 4.34 7.24 1.71
CA PHE A 105 5.71 7.00 2.16
C PHE A 105 6.47 6.23 1.08
N VAL A 106 7.62 6.75 0.66
CA VAL A 106 8.51 6.09 -0.28
C VAL A 106 9.87 5.83 0.35
N ASN A 107 10.39 4.62 0.18
CA ASN A 107 11.72 4.24 0.62
C ASN A 107 12.51 3.53 -0.49
N ASP A 108 13.84 3.74 -0.49
CA ASP A 108 14.75 3.10 -1.44
C ASP A 108 15.11 1.71 -0.92
N VAL A 109 14.69 0.67 -1.63
CA VAL A 109 14.96 -0.71 -1.26
C VAL A 109 16.09 -1.35 -2.07
N SER A 110 16.82 -0.55 -2.86
CA SER A 110 17.99 -1.02 -3.58
C SER A 110 19.03 -1.64 -2.63
N GLY A 111 19.73 -2.66 -3.12
CA GLY A 111 20.71 -3.41 -2.32
C GLY A 111 20.10 -4.24 -1.16
N GLY A 112 18.77 -4.32 -1.03
CA GLY A 112 18.11 -5.12 0.01
C GLY A 112 18.15 -4.50 1.41
N ALA A 113 18.57 -3.24 1.54
CA ALA A 113 18.95 -2.61 2.81
C ALA A 113 17.81 -2.47 3.86
N ILE A 114 16.54 -2.54 3.44
CA ILE A 114 15.38 -2.26 4.30
C ILE A 114 14.54 -3.51 4.60
N PHE A 115 14.65 -4.55 3.77
CA PHE A 115 13.86 -5.77 3.96
C PHE A 115 14.40 -6.60 5.13
N GLY A 116 13.51 -6.95 6.07
CA GLY A 116 13.88 -7.69 7.28
C GLY A 116 14.62 -6.88 8.35
N SER A 117 14.82 -5.57 8.15
CA SER A 117 15.41 -4.65 9.13
C SER A 117 14.35 -4.02 10.02
N ASP A 118 14.67 -3.72 11.28
CA ASP A 118 13.84 -2.90 12.17
C ASP A 118 14.01 -1.40 11.90
N GLN A 119 15.02 -1.04 11.11
CA GLN A 119 15.32 0.33 10.68
C GLN A 119 14.78 0.59 9.27
N THR A 120 14.39 1.84 9.05
CA THR A 120 13.91 2.35 7.77
C THR A 120 14.27 3.82 7.62
N HIS A 121 14.24 4.31 6.40
CA HIS A 121 14.42 5.71 6.04
C HIS A 121 13.70 5.94 4.72
N GLY A 122 13.44 7.18 4.38
CA GLY A 122 12.71 7.49 3.16
C GLY A 122 12.15 8.89 3.18
N ARG A 123 11.03 9.07 2.49
CA ARG A 123 10.38 10.37 2.35
C ARG A 123 8.88 10.22 2.37
N PHE A 124 8.20 11.13 3.04
CA PHE A 124 6.78 11.36 2.83
C PHE A 124 6.59 12.36 1.70
N LEU A 125 5.73 12.03 0.75
CA LEU A 125 5.18 12.97 -0.22
C LEU A 125 3.70 13.19 0.11
N PHE A 126 3.22 14.38 -0.20
CA PHE A 126 1.86 14.81 0.08
C PHE A 126 1.25 15.45 -1.15
N LYS A 127 -0.07 15.35 -1.27
CA LYS A 127 -0.81 15.94 -2.39
C LYS A 127 -0.78 17.47 -2.39
N ASP A 128 -0.74 18.08 -1.21
CA ASP A 128 -1.02 19.50 -1.00
C ASP A 128 0.06 20.23 -0.18
N ALA A 129 1.18 19.57 0.10
CA ALA A 129 2.25 20.11 0.92
C ALA A 129 3.64 19.63 0.46
N PRO A 130 4.72 20.36 0.78
CA PRO A 130 6.08 19.90 0.53
C PRO A 130 6.37 18.57 1.25
N GLY A 131 7.03 17.65 0.56
CA GLY A 131 7.44 16.36 1.15
C GLY A 131 8.47 16.50 2.27
N ILE A 132 8.46 15.55 3.21
CA ILE A 132 9.32 15.51 4.39
C ILE A 132 10.27 14.31 4.30
N GLU A 133 11.56 14.56 4.47
CA GLU A 133 12.57 13.49 4.55
C GLU A 133 12.60 12.85 5.94
N ILE A 134 12.71 11.53 5.97
CA ILE A 134 12.81 10.72 7.18
C ILE A 134 14.21 10.10 7.23
N ALA A 135 15.03 10.63 8.14
CA ALA A 135 16.33 10.07 8.46
C ALA A 135 16.20 8.63 9.01
N PRO A 136 17.28 7.82 8.96
CA PRO A 136 17.28 6.47 9.53
C PRO A 136 16.69 6.40 10.93
N THR A 137 15.63 5.62 11.06
CA THR A 137 14.83 5.49 12.29
C THR A 137 14.21 4.11 12.40
N SER A 138 13.62 3.78 13.55
CA SER A 138 12.89 2.52 13.71
C SER A 138 11.53 2.56 12.99
N LYS A 139 11.03 1.38 12.61
CA LYS A 139 9.67 1.24 12.05
C LYS A 139 8.57 1.75 12.99
N ASP A 140 8.78 1.60 14.30
CA ASP A 140 7.86 2.10 15.32
C ASP A 140 7.80 3.64 15.33
N THR A 141 8.95 4.30 15.31
CA THR A 141 9.03 5.76 15.19
C THR A 141 8.43 6.25 13.87
N LEU A 142 8.67 5.55 12.75
CA LEU A 142 8.03 5.88 11.47
C LEU A 142 6.50 5.76 11.55
N ALA A 143 5.98 4.72 12.20
CA ALA A 143 4.53 4.55 12.36
C ALA A 143 3.91 5.69 13.19
N HIS A 144 4.57 6.13 14.26
CA HIS A 144 4.15 7.31 15.02
C HIS A 144 4.17 8.59 14.19
N GLU A 145 5.21 8.79 13.37
CA GLU A 145 5.30 9.95 12.51
C GLU A 145 4.21 9.96 11.43
N LEU A 146 3.94 8.81 10.81
CA LEU A 146 2.83 8.65 9.86
C LEU A 146 1.50 9.06 10.50
N LEU A 147 1.21 8.59 11.71
CA LEU A 147 -0.03 8.94 12.41
C LEU A 147 -0.11 10.43 12.76
N ASN A 148 1.02 11.08 13.10
CA ASN A 148 1.05 12.53 13.29
C ASN A 148 0.69 13.27 11.98
N GLN A 149 1.25 12.84 10.85
CA GLN A 149 0.97 13.44 9.53
C GLN A 149 -0.48 13.26 9.09
N VAL A 150 -1.08 12.11 9.40
CA VAL A 150 -2.51 11.85 9.17
C VAL A 150 -3.36 12.75 10.07
N ARG A 151 -3.07 12.82 11.37
CA ARG A 151 -3.84 13.64 12.32
C ARG A 151 -3.90 15.11 11.90
N ASN A 152 -2.78 15.66 11.41
CA ASN A 152 -2.72 17.04 10.95
C ASN A 152 -3.64 17.34 9.74
N ARG A 153 -4.10 16.29 9.04
CA ARG A 153 -4.95 16.39 7.85
C ARG A 153 -6.43 16.12 8.12
N LEU A 154 -6.79 15.53 9.27
CA LEU A 154 -8.18 15.29 9.69
C LEU A 154 -8.90 16.55 10.21
N SER A 155 -8.41 17.74 9.86
CA SER A 155 -8.86 19.03 10.43
C SER A 155 -10.16 19.53 9.80
#